data_AF-A0A7J9DZX8-F1
#
_entry.id   AF-A0A7J9DZX8-F1
#
_cell.length_a   1.000
_cell.length_b   1.000
_cell.length_c   1.000
_cell.angle_alpha   90.00
_cell.angle_beta   90.00
_cell.angle_gamma   90.00
#
_symmetry.space_group_name_H-M   'P 1'
#
loop_
_entity.id
_entity.type
_entity.pdbx_description
1 polymer ?
#
loop_
_entity_poly.entity_id
_entity_poly.type
_entity_poly.pdbx_seq_one_letter_code
_entity_poly.pdbx_strand_id
1 'polypeptide(L)'
;MGKILKPDPELARFVRHECSKESWEGIITRIWPNTKYLDVIVTGAMAQYIPTLDYYSGGLPKACTMYASSECYFGLNLNPMCKPSEVSYTIMPNMAYFEFLPHDPNSAGFTRDSPPKLVDLVDVEIGKEYELVITTYAGLCRYRVGDILRVTGFHNSAPQFHFVRRKNVLLSIDSDKTDEAELQKAVENASRLLREFNTSVVEYTSYADTKTIPGHYVIYWELLVKDAANSPTDDVLKQCCLAMEESMNSVYRQGRVADNSIGPLEIRVVRNGTFEELMDYAISRGASINQYKVPRCVNFTPIMELLDSRVVSTHFSPALPHWTPERRR
;
A
#
# COMPACT_ATOMS: atom_id res chain seq x y z
N MET A 1 30.21 14.69 -15.57
CA MET A 1 30.20 13.30 -16.09
C MET A 1 31.59 12.71 -16.34
N GLY A 2 32.61 13.45 -16.81
CA GLY A 2 33.92 12.87 -17.19
C GLY A 2 34.84 12.33 -16.07
N LYS A 3 34.52 12.48 -14.78
CA LYS A 3 35.36 11.96 -13.69
C LYS A 3 35.12 10.47 -13.37
N ILE A 4 33.93 9.95 -13.69
CA ILE A 4 33.51 8.58 -13.36
C ILE A 4 33.29 7.76 -14.64
N LEU A 5 32.65 8.34 -15.66
CA LEU A 5 32.36 7.65 -16.90
C LEU A 5 33.63 7.56 -17.76
N LYS A 6 34.18 6.34 -17.86
CA LYS A 6 35.31 6.01 -18.73
C LYS A 6 34.90 4.84 -19.66
N PRO A 7 35.43 4.78 -20.89
CA PRO A 7 35.23 3.61 -21.73
C PRO A 7 35.79 2.36 -21.05
N ASP A 8 34.91 1.40 -20.77
CA ASP A 8 35.25 0.10 -20.19
C ASP A 8 34.49 -1.02 -20.94
N PRO A 9 35.08 -1.55 -22.03
CA PRO A 9 34.45 -2.60 -22.82
C PRO A 9 34.29 -3.93 -22.07
N GLU A 10 35.12 -4.21 -21.07
CA GLU A 10 35.04 -5.44 -20.28
C GLU A 10 33.86 -5.39 -19.34
N LEU A 11 33.69 -4.30 -18.60
CA LEU A 11 32.51 -4.05 -17.78
C LEU A 11 31.23 -4.09 -18.62
N ALA A 12 31.24 -3.46 -19.80
CA ALA A 12 30.09 -3.48 -20.70
C ALA A 12 29.73 -4.89 -21.18
N ARG A 13 30.72 -5.75 -21.46
CA ARG A 13 30.51 -7.15 -21.85
C ARG A 13 29.96 -7.97 -20.68
N PHE A 14 30.50 -7.78 -19.49
CA PHE A 14 30.04 -8.42 -18.26
C PHE A 14 28.57 -8.08 -17.97
N VAL A 15 28.22 -6.78 -17.94
CA VAL A 15 26.83 -6.35 -17.68
C VAL A 15 25.88 -6.90 -18.75
N ARG A 16 26.26 -6.85 -20.03
CA ARG A 16 25.42 -7.43 -21.10
C ARG A 16 25.21 -8.93 -20.91
N HIS A 17 26.25 -9.67 -20.56
CA HIS A 17 26.16 -11.12 -20.35
C HIS A 17 25.21 -11.46 -19.19
N GLU A 18 25.28 -10.74 -18.07
CA GLU A 18 24.40 -10.98 -16.94
C GLU A 18 22.94 -10.58 -17.21
N CYS A 19 22.72 -9.45 -17.91
CA CYS A 19 21.39 -8.94 -18.22
C CYS A 19 20.71 -9.63 -19.41
N SER A 20 21.45 -10.36 -20.26
CA SER A 20 20.88 -11.09 -21.40
C SER A 20 20.32 -12.47 -21.04
N LYS A 21 20.48 -12.91 -19.78
CA LYS A 21 19.96 -14.20 -19.30
C LYS A 21 18.45 -14.11 -19.14
N GLU A 22 17.75 -15.24 -19.38
CA GLU A 22 16.30 -15.32 -19.22
C GLU A 22 15.87 -15.14 -17.75
N SER A 23 16.60 -15.75 -16.81
CA SER A 23 16.34 -15.60 -15.37
C SER A 23 17.15 -14.47 -14.74
N TRP A 24 16.43 -13.60 -14.05
CA TRP A 24 16.98 -12.50 -13.26
C TRP A 24 17.07 -12.82 -11.76
N GLU A 25 16.79 -14.06 -11.36
CA GLU A 25 16.94 -14.51 -9.98
C GLU A 25 18.38 -14.30 -9.49
N GLY A 26 18.60 -13.56 -8.41
CA GLY A 26 19.94 -13.26 -7.89
C GLY A 26 20.75 -12.27 -8.73
N ILE A 27 20.14 -11.53 -9.67
CA ILE A 27 20.85 -10.56 -10.52
C ILE A 27 21.65 -9.54 -9.70
N ILE A 28 21.18 -9.15 -8.51
CA ILE A 28 21.86 -8.17 -7.66
C ILE A 28 23.25 -8.68 -7.24
N THR A 29 23.35 -9.93 -6.78
CA THR A 29 24.64 -10.51 -6.37
C THR A 29 25.50 -10.91 -7.56
N ARG A 30 24.92 -11.13 -8.75
CA ARG A 30 25.70 -11.32 -9.97
C ARG A 30 26.37 -10.04 -10.44
N ILE A 31 25.65 -8.91 -10.47
CA ILE A 31 26.20 -7.61 -10.89
C ILE A 31 27.07 -6.99 -9.79
N TRP A 32 26.62 -7.05 -8.53
CA TRP A 32 27.32 -6.50 -7.37
C TRP A 32 27.65 -7.62 -6.35
N PRO A 33 28.68 -8.45 -6.62
CA PRO A 33 28.97 -9.65 -5.84
C PRO A 33 29.42 -9.41 -4.40
N ASN A 34 29.83 -8.18 -4.08
CA ASN A 34 30.26 -7.79 -2.73
C ASN A 34 29.12 -7.19 -1.88
N THR A 35 27.88 -7.18 -2.38
CA THR A 35 26.72 -6.67 -1.64
C THR A 35 26.43 -7.57 -0.44
N LYS A 36 26.37 -6.98 0.76
CA LYS A 36 26.15 -7.73 2.01
C LYS A 36 24.68 -7.82 2.41
N TYR A 37 23.90 -6.78 2.11
CA TYR A 37 22.49 -6.66 2.44
C TYR A 37 21.84 -5.57 1.57
N LEU A 38 20.51 -5.51 1.57
CA LEU A 38 19.73 -4.44 0.96
C LEU A 38 19.24 -3.48 2.06
N ASP A 39 19.54 -2.18 1.94
CA ASP A 39 19.02 -1.15 2.85
C ASP A 39 17.72 -0.59 2.27
N VAL A 40 16.59 -1.17 2.69
CA VAL A 40 15.26 -0.90 2.14
C VAL A 40 14.19 -1.12 3.20
N ILE A 41 13.17 -0.26 3.23
CA ILE A 41 12.03 -0.44 4.12
C ILE A 41 11.13 -1.55 3.57
N VAL A 42 10.98 -2.63 4.33
CA VAL A 42 10.07 -3.76 4.03
C VAL A 42 9.06 -4.03 5.15
N THR A 43 8.79 -3.03 5.99
CA THR A 43 7.72 -3.06 6.99
C THR A 43 6.43 -2.40 6.48
N GLY A 44 5.29 -2.69 7.11
CA GLY A 44 4.00 -2.10 6.73
C GLY A 44 3.59 -2.49 5.30
N ALA A 45 3.12 -1.52 4.52
CA ALA A 45 2.69 -1.75 3.14
C ALA A 45 3.82 -2.31 2.24
N MET A 46 5.08 -2.00 2.54
CA MET A 46 6.23 -2.46 1.73
C MET A 46 6.55 -3.94 1.92
N ALA A 47 5.98 -4.61 2.93
CA ALA A 47 6.19 -6.04 3.16
C ALA A 47 5.77 -6.91 1.96
N GLN A 48 4.85 -6.42 1.12
CA GLN A 48 4.40 -7.10 -0.10
C GLN A 48 5.54 -7.35 -1.12
N TYR A 49 6.60 -6.53 -1.10
CA TYR A 49 7.73 -6.65 -2.01
C TYR A 49 8.82 -7.63 -1.56
N ILE A 50 8.72 -8.20 -0.35
CA ILE A 50 9.73 -9.11 0.19
C ILE A 50 10.02 -10.29 -0.77
N PRO A 51 9.03 -11.02 -1.31
CA PRO A 51 9.30 -12.14 -2.22
C PRO A 51 10.02 -11.70 -3.50
N THR A 52 9.62 -10.56 -4.06
CA THR A 52 10.24 -9.99 -5.27
C THR A 52 11.70 -9.59 -5.02
N LEU A 53 11.98 -8.98 -3.85
CA LEU A 53 13.33 -8.65 -3.43
C LEU A 53 14.18 -9.90 -3.18
N ASP A 54 13.60 -10.95 -2.59
CA ASP A 54 14.28 -12.24 -2.38
C ASP A 54 14.67 -12.88 -3.71
N TYR A 55 13.77 -12.87 -4.69
CA TYR A 55 14.04 -13.35 -6.04
C TYR A 55 15.22 -12.62 -6.68
N TYR A 56 15.21 -11.28 -6.77
CA TYR A 56 16.31 -10.54 -7.42
C TYR A 56 17.62 -10.52 -6.63
N SER A 57 17.55 -10.66 -5.31
CA SER A 57 18.73 -10.62 -4.45
C SER A 57 19.38 -11.97 -4.20
N GLY A 58 18.68 -13.08 -4.47
CA GLY A 58 19.10 -14.40 -4.03
C GLY A 58 19.05 -14.53 -2.50
N GLY A 59 18.09 -13.86 -1.86
CA GLY A 59 17.86 -13.93 -0.42
C GLY A 59 18.82 -13.10 0.45
N LEU A 60 19.37 -12.00 -0.07
CA LEU A 60 20.19 -11.10 0.77
C LEU A 60 19.38 -10.56 1.96
N PRO A 61 20.01 -10.32 3.14
CA PRO A 61 19.34 -9.66 4.26
C PRO A 61 18.74 -8.32 3.84
N LYS A 62 17.56 -7.98 4.37
CA LYS A 62 16.86 -6.72 4.11
C LYS A 62 16.83 -5.91 5.40
N ALA A 63 17.64 -4.86 5.45
CA ALA A 63 17.80 -4.02 6.62
C ALA A 63 16.79 -2.87 6.58
N CYS A 64 15.80 -2.92 7.48
CA CYS A 64 14.94 -1.79 7.78
C CYS A 64 15.61 -0.94 8.87
N THR A 65 16.23 0.17 8.49
CA THR A 65 17.13 0.93 9.38
C THR A 65 16.42 2.01 10.19
N MET A 66 15.43 2.69 9.60
CA MET A 66 14.82 3.89 10.19
C MET A 66 13.30 3.90 10.11
N TYR A 67 12.67 4.60 11.06
CA TYR A 67 11.24 4.93 11.06
C TYR A 67 11.09 6.45 11.19
N ALA A 68 10.54 7.08 10.15
CA ALA A 68 10.42 8.53 10.04
C ALA A 68 9.23 8.91 9.15
N SER A 69 8.82 10.18 9.22
CA SER A 69 7.83 10.79 8.37
C SER A 69 8.22 12.23 7.99
N SER A 70 7.40 12.87 7.16
CA SER A 70 7.57 14.29 6.81
C SER A 70 7.39 15.22 8.02
N GLU A 71 6.56 14.81 8.98
CA GLU A 71 6.25 15.56 10.20
C GLU A 71 7.35 15.45 11.27
N CYS A 72 8.01 14.29 11.38
CA CYS A 72 9.06 14.05 12.37
C CYS A 72 9.88 12.78 12.05
N TYR A 73 11.16 12.78 12.42
CA TYR A 73 11.94 11.54 12.50
C TYR A 73 11.72 10.88 13.85
N PHE A 74 11.35 9.60 13.88
CA PHE A 74 10.91 8.96 15.11
C PHE A 74 12.00 8.13 15.78
N GLY A 75 12.60 7.21 15.03
CA GLY A 75 13.47 6.20 15.60
C GLY A 75 14.21 5.34 14.60
N LEU A 76 14.92 4.35 15.11
CA LEU A 76 15.74 3.43 14.33
C LEU A 76 15.59 1.99 14.80
N ASN A 77 15.91 1.04 13.93
CA ASN A 77 16.00 -0.37 14.27
C ASN A 77 17.37 -0.66 14.89
N LEU A 78 17.39 -1.03 16.17
CA LEU A 78 18.63 -1.37 16.89
C LEU A 78 19.19 -2.75 16.50
N ASN A 79 18.41 -3.59 15.82
CA ASN A 79 18.85 -4.87 15.27
C ASN A 79 18.54 -4.95 13.75
N PRO A 80 19.29 -4.24 12.91
CA PRO A 80 18.98 -4.09 11.48
C PRO A 80 19.07 -5.39 10.67
N MET A 81 19.64 -6.46 11.23
CA MET A 81 19.79 -7.76 10.56
C MET A 81 18.75 -8.80 11.03
N CYS A 82 17.74 -8.39 11.81
CA CYS A 82 16.62 -9.27 12.15
C CYS A 82 15.79 -9.64 10.91
N LYS A 83 14.91 -10.63 11.05
CA LYS A 83 13.97 -10.97 9.98
C LYS A 83 13.01 -9.80 9.74
N PRO A 84 12.55 -9.56 8.50
CA PRO A 84 11.57 -8.51 8.21
C PRO A 84 10.31 -8.54 9.08
N SER A 85 9.83 -9.74 9.43
CA SER A 85 8.65 -9.95 10.30
C SER A 85 8.88 -9.58 11.77
N GLU A 86 10.13 -9.48 12.20
CA GLU A 86 10.54 -9.22 13.60
C GLU A 86 11.03 -7.78 13.81
N VAL A 87 11.01 -6.95 12.77
CA VAL A 87 11.47 -5.56 12.84
C VAL A 87 10.69 -4.79 13.91
N SER A 88 11.45 -4.15 14.80
CA SER A 88 10.96 -3.25 15.84
C SER A 88 11.84 -1.99 15.87
N TYR A 89 11.20 -0.82 15.88
CA TYR A 89 11.89 0.46 15.92
C TYR A 89 11.90 1.02 17.33
N THR A 90 13.07 1.45 17.80
CA THR A 90 13.21 2.18 19.07
C THR A 90 13.05 3.67 18.79
N ILE A 91 12.03 4.28 19.39
CA ILE A 91 11.81 5.73 19.28
C ILE A 91 12.91 6.46 20.06
N MET A 92 13.49 7.48 19.43
CA MET A 92 14.56 8.29 19.98
C MET A 92 13.98 9.47 20.79
N PRO A 93 14.10 9.48 22.13
CA PRO A 93 13.34 10.41 22.99
C PRO A 93 13.66 11.90 22.78
N ASN A 94 14.75 12.22 22.09
CA ASN A 94 15.19 13.58 21.82
C ASN A 94 14.60 14.19 20.54
N MET A 95 13.88 13.40 19.72
CA MET A 95 13.43 13.87 18.40
C MET A 95 12.14 14.70 18.46
N ALA A 96 11.24 14.36 19.37
CA ALA A 96 9.98 15.06 19.66
C ALA A 96 9.48 14.62 21.04
N TYR A 97 8.42 15.25 21.54
CA TYR A 97 7.66 14.70 22.65
C TYR A 97 6.62 13.72 22.11
N PHE A 98 6.65 12.48 22.62
CA PHE A 98 5.87 11.36 22.10
C PHE A 98 4.80 10.93 23.10
N GLU A 99 3.56 10.98 22.64
CA GLU A 99 2.37 10.50 23.36
C GLU A 99 1.71 9.37 22.55
N PHE A 100 0.95 8.52 23.24
CA PHE A 100 0.35 7.33 22.66
C PHE A 100 -1.13 7.26 22.99
N LEU A 101 -1.96 7.16 21.96
CA LEU A 101 -3.40 7.01 22.09
C LEU A 101 -3.73 5.52 22.05
N PRO A 102 -4.24 4.90 23.14
CA PRO A 102 -4.59 3.47 23.12
C PRO A 102 -5.55 3.13 21.97
N HIS A 103 -5.22 2.09 21.21
CA HIS A 103 -6.09 1.61 20.14
C HIS A 103 -7.05 0.55 20.68
N ASP A 104 -8.31 0.93 20.91
CA ASP A 104 -9.41 -0.01 21.12
C ASP A 104 -10.26 -0.08 19.84
N PRO A 105 -10.28 -1.22 19.13
CA PRO A 105 -11.09 -1.42 17.93
C PRO A 105 -12.60 -1.18 18.14
N ASN A 106 -13.09 -1.32 19.38
CA ASN A 106 -14.51 -1.23 19.73
C ASN A 106 -14.92 0.11 20.34
N SER A 107 -13.99 1.04 20.53
CA SER A 107 -14.30 2.33 21.16
C SER A 107 -15.08 3.26 20.22
N ALA A 108 -16.23 3.74 20.69
CA ALA A 108 -16.92 4.87 20.08
C ALA A 108 -16.01 6.10 20.23
N GLY A 109 -15.66 6.73 19.11
CA GLY A 109 -14.61 7.75 19.05
C GLY A 109 -14.72 8.88 20.08
N PHE A 110 -13.59 9.55 20.32
CA PHE A 110 -13.47 10.57 21.36
C PHE A 110 -14.31 11.82 21.07
N THR A 111 -14.99 12.34 22.10
CA THR A 111 -15.67 13.64 22.06
C THR A 111 -14.74 14.74 22.55
N ARG A 112 -14.98 15.99 22.12
CA ARG A 112 -14.21 17.16 22.57
C ARG A 112 -14.24 17.37 24.08
N ASP A 113 -15.29 16.89 24.74
CA ASP A 113 -15.56 17.10 26.17
C ASP A 113 -14.85 16.08 27.08
N SER A 114 -14.25 15.04 26.50
CA SER A 114 -13.45 14.04 27.22
C SER A 114 -12.21 13.66 26.41
N PRO A 115 -11.14 14.49 26.44
CA PRO A 115 -9.94 14.19 25.69
C PRO A 115 -9.38 12.83 26.14
N PRO A 116 -8.95 11.98 25.20
CA PRO A 116 -8.39 10.68 25.56
C PRO A 116 -7.20 10.86 26.48
N LYS A 117 -7.12 10.01 27.51
CA LYS A 117 -5.92 9.92 28.32
C LYS A 117 -4.80 9.32 27.45
N LEU A 118 -3.90 10.19 26.99
CA LEU A 118 -2.70 9.76 26.31
C LEU A 118 -1.72 9.16 27.31
N VAL A 119 -0.92 8.22 26.81
CA VAL A 119 0.13 7.52 27.55
C VAL A 119 1.46 8.10 27.13
N ASP A 120 2.35 8.39 28.08
CA ASP A 120 3.69 8.86 27.79
C ASP A 120 4.55 7.73 27.19
N LEU A 121 5.63 8.08 26.50
CA LEU A 121 6.54 7.12 25.86
C LEU A 121 7.01 5.99 26.80
N VAL A 122 7.27 6.28 28.06
CA VAL A 122 7.79 5.29 29.02
C VAL A 122 6.70 4.41 29.66
N ASP A 123 5.43 4.79 29.51
CA ASP A 123 4.29 4.16 30.20
C ASP A 123 3.49 3.20 29.29
N VAL A 124 3.96 2.98 28.06
CA VAL A 124 3.33 2.04 27.12
C VAL A 124 3.49 0.60 27.59
N GLU A 125 2.52 -0.26 27.28
CA GLU A 125 2.53 -1.65 27.75
C GLU A 125 2.83 -2.63 26.61
N ILE A 126 3.68 -3.62 26.89
CA ILE A 126 4.05 -4.68 25.92
C ILE A 126 2.79 -5.38 25.39
N GLY A 127 2.74 -5.59 24.08
CA GLY A 127 1.64 -6.25 23.39
C GLY A 127 0.44 -5.35 23.09
N LYS A 128 0.34 -4.17 23.69
CA LYS A 128 -0.74 -3.21 23.37
C LYS A 128 -0.44 -2.42 22.10
N GLU A 129 -1.51 -2.02 21.42
CA GLU A 129 -1.47 -1.20 20.21
C GLU A 129 -1.87 0.24 20.52
N TYR A 130 -1.16 1.18 19.92
CA TYR A 130 -1.34 2.61 20.12
C TYR A 130 -1.27 3.35 18.80
N GLU A 131 -2.02 4.44 18.69
CA GLU A 131 -1.80 5.45 17.67
C GLU A 131 -0.76 6.47 18.14
N LEU A 132 0.22 6.76 17.28
CA LEU A 132 1.29 7.70 17.58
C LEU A 132 0.80 9.17 17.56
N VAL A 133 1.10 9.89 18.63
CA VAL A 133 0.83 11.32 18.80
C VAL A 133 2.15 12.06 19.07
N ILE A 134 2.42 13.13 18.33
CA ILE A 134 3.69 13.86 18.43
C ILE A 134 3.49 15.33 18.75
N THR A 135 4.41 15.88 19.55
CA THR A 135 4.62 17.31 19.70
C THR A 135 6.03 17.65 19.24
N THR A 136 6.15 18.46 18.18
CA THR A 136 7.42 18.71 17.48
C THR A 136 7.93 20.13 17.73
N TYR A 137 9.24 20.32 17.60
CA TYR A 137 9.88 21.64 17.64
C TYR A 137 9.33 22.63 16.59
N ALA A 138 8.80 22.11 15.46
CA ALA A 138 8.24 22.92 14.38
C ALA A 138 6.82 23.44 14.66
N GLY A 139 6.23 23.12 15.82
CA GLY A 139 4.95 23.67 16.27
C GLY A 139 3.73 22.78 16.03
N LEU A 140 3.92 21.51 15.61
CA LEU A 140 2.84 20.52 15.71
C LEU A 140 2.65 20.16 17.19
N CYS A 141 1.45 20.35 17.74
CA CYS A 141 1.13 20.07 19.14
C CYS A 141 0.10 18.95 19.23
N ARG A 142 0.46 17.85 19.90
CA ARG A 142 -0.38 16.65 20.07
C ARG A 142 -0.99 16.19 18.74
N TYR A 143 -0.19 16.24 17.68
CA TYR A 143 -0.60 15.88 16.34
C TYR A 143 -0.67 14.36 16.19
N ARG A 144 -1.81 13.87 15.70
CA ARG A 144 -2.03 12.44 15.43
C ARG A 144 -1.41 12.06 14.10
N VAL A 145 -0.37 11.24 14.12
CA VAL A 145 0.33 10.78 12.91
C VAL A 145 -0.54 9.82 12.09
N GLY A 146 -1.39 9.07 12.78
CA GLY A 146 -2.25 8.03 12.21
C GLY A 146 -1.60 6.65 12.13
N ASP A 147 -0.34 6.51 12.52
CA ASP A 147 0.36 5.23 12.56
C ASP A 147 -0.06 4.42 13.80
N ILE A 148 -0.37 3.14 13.59
CA ILE A 148 -0.64 2.16 14.65
C ILE A 148 0.61 1.34 14.90
N LEU A 149 1.04 1.37 16.15
CA LEU A 149 2.26 0.76 16.64
C LEU A 149 1.94 -0.23 17.75
N ARG A 150 2.54 -1.42 17.71
CA ARG A 150 2.45 -2.41 18.78
C ARG A 150 3.76 -2.44 19.56
N VAL A 151 3.70 -2.33 20.88
CA VAL A 151 4.89 -2.42 21.74
C VAL A 151 5.38 -3.86 21.73
N THR A 152 6.64 -4.09 21.35
CA THR A 152 7.27 -5.43 21.32
C THR A 152 8.24 -5.66 22.46
N GLY A 153 8.75 -4.61 23.08
CA GLY A 153 9.70 -4.70 24.17
C GLY A 153 10.29 -3.34 24.50
N PHE A 154 11.40 -3.36 25.24
CA PHE A 154 12.12 -2.17 25.66
C PHE A 154 13.62 -2.37 25.46
N HIS A 155 14.30 -1.33 25.01
CA HIS A 155 15.74 -1.20 25.05
C HIS A 155 16.11 -0.21 26.16
N ASN A 156 16.63 -0.71 27.27
CA ASN A 156 16.69 0.02 28.54
C ASN A 156 15.28 0.51 28.91
N SER A 157 15.07 1.81 29.07
CA SER A 157 13.76 2.40 29.34
C SER A 157 13.01 2.87 28.09
N ALA A 158 13.61 2.77 26.89
CA ALA A 158 12.99 3.22 25.65
C ALA A 158 12.18 2.07 25.02
N PRO A 159 10.87 2.25 24.75
CA PRO A 159 10.06 1.21 24.12
C PRO A 159 10.48 0.95 22.67
N GLN A 160 10.23 -0.27 22.23
CA GLN A 160 10.39 -0.72 20.84
C GLN A 160 9.02 -1.05 20.24
N PHE A 161 8.83 -0.65 19.00
CA PHE A 161 7.54 -0.74 18.33
C PHE A 161 7.61 -1.50 17.03
N HIS A 162 6.72 -2.47 16.86
CA HIS A 162 6.40 -3.04 15.56
C HIS A 162 5.38 -2.15 14.85
N PHE A 163 5.67 -1.76 13.61
CA PHE A 163 4.74 -1.00 12.79
C PHE A 163 3.60 -1.91 12.30
N VAL A 164 2.37 -1.61 12.70
CA VAL A 164 1.20 -2.41 12.31
C VAL A 164 0.65 -1.91 10.98
N ARG A 165 0.21 -0.64 10.94
CA ARG A 165 -0.39 -0.01 9.75
C ARG A 165 -0.54 1.49 9.96
N ARG A 166 -0.80 2.22 8.87
CA ARG A 166 -1.33 3.59 8.93
C ARG A 166 -2.86 3.54 8.86
N LYS A 167 -3.55 4.26 9.74
CA LYS A 167 -5.01 4.34 9.77
C LYS A 167 -5.54 4.83 8.42
N ASN A 168 -6.70 4.30 8.04
CA ASN A 168 -7.45 4.64 6.84
C ASN A 168 -6.73 4.38 5.52
N VAL A 169 -5.57 3.71 5.48
CA VAL A 169 -4.93 3.34 4.22
C VAL A 169 -5.51 2.02 3.72
N LEU A 170 -6.10 2.05 2.52
CA LEU A 170 -6.72 0.91 1.88
C LEU A 170 -5.81 0.29 0.80
N LEU A 171 -5.19 1.14 -0.04
CA LEU A 171 -4.27 0.74 -1.10
C LEU A 171 -2.98 1.58 -1.04
N SER A 172 -1.87 0.97 -1.46
CA SER A 172 -0.56 1.61 -1.57
C SER A 172 0.40 0.77 -2.42
N ILE A 173 1.04 1.39 -3.42
CA ILE A 173 2.12 0.77 -4.22
C ILE A 173 3.49 1.27 -3.77
N ASP A 174 3.62 2.57 -3.54
CA ASP A 174 4.84 3.27 -3.15
C ASP A 174 4.52 4.20 -1.95
N SER A 175 4.70 5.50 -2.12
CA SER A 175 4.41 6.55 -1.14
C SER A 175 2.93 6.93 -1.13
N ASP A 176 2.17 6.55 -2.17
CA ASP A 176 0.74 6.77 -2.28
C ASP A 176 -0.02 6.04 -1.17
N LYS A 177 -1.03 6.72 -0.64
CA LYS A 177 -1.95 6.18 0.37
C LYS A 177 -3.35 6.55 -0.08
N THR A 178 -4.12 5.58 -0.55
CA THR A 178 -5.52 5.78 -0.93
C THR A 178 -6.41 5.24 0.17
N ASP A 179 -7.35 6.06 0.64
CA ASP A 179 -8.33 5.65 1.64
C ASP A 179 -9.64 5.12 1.01
N GLU A 180 -10.52 4.57 1.85
CA GLU A 180 -11.79 4.01 1.40
C GLU A 180 -12.72 5.07 0.80
N ALA A 181 -12.72 6.29 1.32
CA ALA A 181 -13.59 7.38 0.84
C ALA A 181 -13.12 7.90 -0.53
N GLU A 182 -11.81 8.01 -0.73
CA GLU A 182 -11.19 8.33 -2.01
C GLU A 182 -11.51 7.25 -3.05
N LEU A 183 -11.36 5.97 -2.70
CA LEU A 183 -11.69 4.87 -3.62
C LEU A 183 -13.18 4.84 -3.96
N GLN A 184 -14.07 4.98 -2.96
CA GLN A 184 -15.52 5.05 -3.17
C GLN A 184 -15.88 6.19 -4.12
N LYS A 185 -15.34 7.39 -3.90
CA LYS A 185 -15.56 8.55 -4.78
C LYS A 185 -15.04 8.31 -6.19
N ALA A 186 -13.89 7.64 -6.34
CA ALA A 186 -13.33 7.28 -7.64
C ALA A 186 -14.27 6.32 -8.40
N VAL A 187 -14.77 5.27 -7.73
CA VAL A 187 -15.74 4.33 -8.32
C VAL A 187 -17.04 5.05 -8.70
N GLU A 188 -17.56 5.93 -7.85
CA GLU A 188 -18.78 6.71 -8.14
C GLU A 188 -18.62 7.61 -9.37
N ASN A 189 -17.47 8.28 -9.51
CA ASN A 189 -17.18 9.13 -10.65
C ASN A 189 -17.07 8.32 -11.95
N ALA A 190 -16.35 7.20 -11.92
CA ALA A 190 -16.20 6.31 -13.07
C ALA A 190 -17.54 5.66 -13.47
N SER A 191 -18.38 5.32 -12.49
CA SER A 191 -19.71 4.75 -12.70
C SER A 191 -20.67 5.70 -13.44
N ARG A 192 -20.38 7.02 -13.49
CA ARG A 192 -21.19 7.97 -14.28
C ARG A 192 -21.11 7.68 -15.78
N LEU A 193 -19.97 7.20 -16.27
CA LEU A 193 -19.78 6.82 -17.67
C LEU A 193 -20.60 5.59 -18.07
N LEU A 194 -20.89 4.71 -17.11
CA LEU A 194 -21.70 3.50 -17.35
C LEU A 194 -23.20 3.80 -17.48
N ARG A 195 -23.66 4.99 -17.07
CA ARG A 195 -25.09 5.34 -17.08
C ARG A 195 -25.68 5.36 -18.49
N GLU A 196 -24.90 5.76 -19.49
CA GLU A 196 -25.32 5.77 -20.91
C GLU A 196 -25.63 4.35 -21.43
N PHE A 197 -25.03 3.33 -20.80
CA PHE A 197 -25.18 1.91 -21.12
C PHE A 197 -26.21 1.22 -20.22
N ASN A 198 -26.99 1.97 -19.44
CA ASN A 198 -27.91 1.44 -18.43
C ASN A 198 -27.26 0.38 -17.52
N THR A 199 -25.96 0.54 -17.26
CA THR A 199 -25.15 -0.38 -16.49
C THR A 199 -24.76 0.27 -15.17
N SER A 200 -24.76 -0.50 -14.09
CA SER A 200 -24.35 -0.05 -12.76
C SER A 200 -23.38 -1.02 -12.12
N VAL A 201 -22.45 -0.51 -11.32
CA VAL A 201 -21.60 -1.34 -10.45
C VAL A 201 -22.48 -1.85 -9.31
N VAL A 202 -22.62 -3.17 -9.21
CA VAL A 202 -23.34 -3.84 -8.11
C VAL A 202 -22.47 -3.83 -6.87
N GLU A 203 -21.27 -4.36 -7.02
CA GLU A 203 -20.27 -4.41 -5.97
C GLU A 203 -18.86 -4.27 -6.53
N TYR A 204 -17.94 -3.87 -5.65
CA TYR A 204 -16.54 -3.76 -5.96
C TYR A 204 -15.62 -4.07 -4.78
N THR A 205 -14.41 -4.53 -5.10
CA THR A 205 -13.29 -4.63 -4.17
C THR A 205 -11.99 -4.27 -4.89
N SER A 206 -10.87 -4.20 -4.16
CA SER A 206 -9.59 -3.78 -4.72
C SER A 206 -8.41 -4.56 -4.14
N TYR A 207 -7.27 -4.51 -4.81
CA TYR A 207 -5.99 -4.90 -4.24
C TYR A 207 -4.83 -4.20 -4.95
N ALA A 208 -3.65 -4.25 -4.34
CA ALA A 208 -2.39 -3.76 -4.92
C ALA A 208 -1.66 -4.91 -5.62
N ASP A 209 -1.55 -4.86 -6.95
CA ASP A 209 -0.80 -5.85 -7.73
C ASP A 209 0.67 -5.44 -7.81
N THR A 210 1.54 -6.35 -7.40
CA THR A 210 3.00 -6.17 -7.37
C THR A 210 3.73 -7.26 -8.16
N LYS A 211 3.00 -8.02 -9.00
CA LYS A 211 3.58 -9.04 -9.89
C LYS A 211 4.46 -8.42 -10.96
N THR A 212 4.12 -7.22 -11.42
CA THR A 212 4.92 -6.40 -12.35
C THR A 212 5.47 -5.18 -11.65
N ILE A 213 6.57 -4.63 -12.18
CA ILE A 213 7.21 -3.40 -11.67
C ILE A 213 7.13 -2.34 -12.79
N PRO A 214 6.54 -1.14 -12.54
CA PRO A 214 5.89 -0.75 -11.29
C PRO A 214 4.61 -1.55 -11.02
N GLY A 215 4.26 -1.70 -9.74
CA GLY A 215 2.97 -2.28 -9.34
C GLY A 215 1.82 -1.31 -9.63
N HIS A 216 0.58 -1.80 -9.58
CA HIS A 216 -0.61 -0.99 -9.90
C HIS A 216 -1.83 -1.40 -9.07
N TYR A 217 -2.85 -0.55 -9.07
CA TYR A 217 -4.12 -0.85 -8.43
C TYR A 217 -4.99 -1.70 -9.34
N VAL A 218 -5.60 -2.73 -8.78
CA VAL A 218 -6.59 -3.57 -9.45
C VAL A 218 -7.92 -3.46 -8.73
N ILE A 219 -8.96 -3.11 -9.48
CA ILE A 219 -10.32 -2.95 -8.98
C ILE A 219 -11.21 -4.00 -9.64
N TYR A 220 -11.85 -4.85 -8.83
CA TYR A 220 -12.82 -5.82 -9.33
C TYR A 220 -14.21 -5.18 -9.35
N TRP A 221 -14.90 -5.27 -10.48
CA TRP A 221 -16.27 -4.78 -10.66
C TRP A 221 -17.21 -5.92 -11.04
N GLU A 222 -18.28 -6.09 -10.27
CA GLU A 222 -19.45 -6.84 -10.71
C GLU A 222 -20.49 -5.86 -11.26
N LEU A 223 -20.90 -6.06 -12.52
CA LEU A 223 -21.74 -5.11 -13.25
C LEU A 223 -23.15 -5.67 -13.45
N LEU A 224 -24.16 -4.85 -13.18
CA LEU A 224 -25.53 -5.12 -13.58
C LEU A 224 -25.80 -4.45 -14.93
N VAL A 225 -25.76 -5.24 -15.99
CA VAL A 225 -26.12 -4.81 -17.36
C VAL A 225 -27.60 -5.10 -17.58
N LYS A 226 -28.43 -4.06 -17.72
CA LYS A 226 -29.89 -4.22 -17.93
C LYS A 226 -30.24 -4.71 -19.33
N ASP A 227 -29.47 -4.29 -20.34
CA ASP A 227 -29.64 -4.68 -21.73
C ASP A 227 -28.32 -5.21 -22.27
N ALA A 228 -28.22 -6.52 -22.45
CA ALA A 228 -27.01 -7.18 -22.93
C ALA A 228 -26.59 -6.70 -24.33
N ALA A 229 -27.53 -6.23 -25.16
CA ALA A 229 -27.24 -5.67 -26.48
C ALA A 229 -26.54 -4.31 -26.42
N ASN A 230 -26.60 -3.61 -25.27
CA ASN A 230 -25.97 -2.32 -25.02
C ASN A 230 -24.97 -2.38 -23.85
N SER A 231 -24.19 -3.46 -23.78
CA SER A 231 -23.14 -3.61 -22.77
C SER A 231 -22.04 -2.55 -22.95
N PRO A 232 -21.39 -2.08 -21.86
CA PRO A 232 -20.28 -1.14 -21.97
C PRO A 232 -19.15 -1.69 -22.85
N THR A 233 -18.63 -0.86 -23.74
CA THR A 233 -17.50 -1.25 -24.59
C THR A 233 -16.19 -1.24 -23.82
N ASP A 234 -15.18 -1.92 -24.36
CA ASP A 234 -13.80 -1.91 -23.86
C ASP A 234 -13.26 -0.48 -23.69
N ASP A 235 -13.49 0.39 -24.68
CA ASP A 235 -13.08 1.79 -24.61
C ASP A 235 -13.72 2.54 -23.44
N VAL A 236 -15.00 2.29 -23.15
CA VAL A 236 -15.69 2.93 -22.02
C VAL A 236 -15.11 2.46 -20.69
N LEU A 237 -14.81 1.17 -20.54
CA LEU A 237 -14.18 0.63 -19.33
C LEU A 237 -12.75 1.15 -19.14
N LYS A 238 -12.00 1.34 -20.22
CA LYS A 238 -10.70 2.05 -20.20
C LYS A 238 -10.85 3.51 -19.75
N GLN A 239 -11.88 4.23 -20.23
CA GLN A 239 -12.18 5.57 -19.76
C GLN A 239 -12.63 5.59 -18.29
N CYS A 240 -13.33 4.56 -17.81
CA CYS A 240 -13.64 4.40 -16.39
C CYS A 240 -12.35 4.28 -15.56
N CYS A 241 -11.35 3.52 -16.02
CA CYS A 241 -10.04 3.44 -15.35
C CYS A 241 -9.42 4.83 -15.21
N LEU A 242 -9.36 5.61 -16.29
CA LEU A 242 -8.81 6.98 -16.25
C LEU A 242 -9.62 7.89 -15.32
N ALA A 243 -10.95 7.84 -15.37
CA ALA A 243 -11.80 8.63 -14.49
C ALA A 243 -11.60 8.30 -13.00
N MET A 244 -11.29 7.04 -12.67
CA MET A 244 -10.87 6.65 -11.33
C MET A 244 -9.53 7.28 -10.98
N GLU A 245 -8.51 7.16 -11.85
CA GLU A 245 -7.17 7.74 -11.62
C GLU A 245 -7.22 9.26 -11.42
N GLU A 246 -8.04 9.98 -12.20
CA GLU A 246 -8.24 11.43 -12.07
C GLU A 246 -8.91 11.83 -10.74
N SER A 247 -9.66 10.91 -10.13
CA SER A 247 -10.34 11.13 -8.86
C SER A 247 -9.44 10.87 -7.65
N MET A 248 -8.29 10.20 -7.85
CA MET A 248 -7.34 9.90 -6.78
C MET A 248 -6.52 11.12 -6.37
N ASN A 249 -5.92 11.02 -5.19
CA ASN A 249 -5.14 12.11 -4.61
C ASN A 249 -3.88 12.47 -5.42
N SER A 250 -3.29 13.60 -5.05
CA SER A 250 -2.13 14.16 -5.74
C SER A 250 -0.92 13.22 -5.75
N VAL A 251 -0.73 12.39 -4.71
CA VAL A 251 0.42 11.49 -4.59
C VAL A 251 0.27 10.32 -5.56
N TYR A 252 -0.91 9.72 -5.66
CA TYR A 252 -1.19 8.69 -6.67
C TYR A 252 -0.94 9.22 -8.08
N ARG A 253 -1.51 10.39 -8.42
CA ARG A 253 -1.35 10.98 -9.76
C ARG A 253 0.09 11.39 -10.05
N GLN A 254 0.84 11.87 -9.05
CA GLN A 254 2.28 12.12 -9.16
C GLN A 254 3.06 10.83 -9.47
N GLY A 255 2.76 9.74 -8.73
CA GLY A 255 3.40 8.44 -8.95
C GLY A 255 3.17 7.87 -10.34
N ARG A 256 2.00 8.15 -10.94
CA ARG A 256 1.68 7.81 -12.34
C ARG A 256 2.41 8.67 -13.36
N VAL A 257 2.50 9.98 -13.14
CA VAL A 257 2.92 10.97 -14.15
C VAL A 257 4.40 11.31 -14.08
N ALA A 258 4.93 11.59 -12.89
CA ALA A 258 6.26 12.14 -12.69
C ALA A 258 7.28 11.08 -12.27
N ASP A 259 6.88 10.19 -11.35
CA ASP A 259 7.83 9.27 -10.72
C ASP A 259 7.88 7.90 -11.43
N ASN A 260 6.89 7.58 -12.27
CA ASN A 260 6.69 6.28 -12.90
C ASN A 260 6.73 5.11 -11.90
N SER A 261 6.39 5.37 -10.63
CA SER A 261 6.40 4.41 -9.52
C SER A 261 5.11 3.60 -9.42
N ILE A 262 4.05 4.03 -10.11
CA ILE A 262 2.74 3.34 -10.14
C ILE A 262 2.37 3.05 -11.61
N GLY A 263 1.99 1.80 -11.89
CA GLY A 263 1.49 1.35 -13.19
C GLY A 263 0.03 1.77 -13.45
N PRO A 264 -0.49 1.59 -14.66
CA PRO A 264 -1.87 1.94 -15.00
C PRO A 264 -2.89 1.16 -14.18
N LEU A 265 -3.87 1.88 -13.61
CA LEU A 265 -4.99 1.24 -12.91
C LEU A 265 -5.71 0.26 -13.81
N GLU A 266 -6.02 -0.90 -13.25
CA GLU A 266 -6.69 -2.01 -13.92
C GLU A 266 -8.10 -2.22 -13.34
N ILE A 267 -9.12 -2.28 -14.20
CA ILE A 267 -10.45 -2.76 -13.83
C ILE A 267 -10.61 -4.19 -14.35
N ARG A 268 -10.93 -5.13 -13.45
CA ARG A 268 -11.30 -6.51 -13.79
C ARG A 268 -12.80 -6.70 -13.61
N VAL A 269 -13.52 -6.93 -14.70
CA VAL A 269 -14.96 -7.21 -14.64
C VAL A 269 -15.15 -8.68 -14.30
N VAL A 270 -15.93 -8.99 -13.27
CA VAL A 270 -16.25 -10.36 -12.84
C VAL A 270 -17.67 -10.75 -13.23
N ARG A 271 -17.96 -12.06 -13.26
CA ARG A 271 -19.30 -12.58 -13.56
C ARG A 271 -20.31 -12.18 -12.47
N ASN A 272 -21.59 -12.09 -12.83
CA ASN A 272 -22.66 -11.87 -11.87
C ASN A 272 -22.72 -13.02 -10.85
N GLY A 273 -22.95 -12.69 -9.59
CA GLY A 273 -22.94 -13.63 -8.46
C GLY A 273 -21.54 -13.89 -7.87
N THR A 274 -20.48 -13.27 -8.39
CA THR A 274 -19.12 -13.47 -7.85
C THR A 274 -19.00 -12.96 -6.42
N PHE A 275 -19.60 -11.81 -6.10
CA PHE A 275 -19.57 -11.29 -4.74
C PHE A 275 -20.49 -12.07 -3.77
N GLU A 276 -21.50 -12.78 -4.29
CA GLU A 276 -22.30 -13.73 -3.50
C GLU A 276 -21.45 -14.96 -3.14
N GLU A 277 -20.72 -15.54 -4.10
CA GLU A 277 -19.77 -16.63 -3.84
C GLU A 277 -18.67 -16.20 -2.85
N LEU A 278 -18.19 -14.96 -2.96
CA LEU A 278 -17.21 -14.41 -2.03
C LEU A 278 -17.78 -14.30 -0.60
N MET A 279 -19.03 -13.88 -0.48
CA MET A 279 -19.73 -13.82 0.80
C MET A 279 -19.88 -15.22 1.41
N ASP A 280 -20.31 -16.21 0.62
CA ASP A 280 -20.45 -17.60 1.09
C ASP A 280 -19.10 -18.16 1.57
N TYR A 281 -18.01 -17.86 0.85
CA TYR A 281 -16.67 -18.22 1.27
C TYR A 281 -16.29 -17.57 2.61
N ALA A 282 -16.57 -16.28 2.79
CA ALA A 282 -16.31 -15.59 4.06
C ALA A 282 -17.13 -16.16 5.22
N ILE A 283 -18.41 -16.49 4.99
CA ILE A 283 -19.30 -17.10 5.99
C ILE A 283 -18.79 -18.50 6.37
N SER A 284 -18.34 -19.30 5.40
CA SER A 284 -17.76 -20.62 5.66
C SER A 284 -16.53 -20.57 6.58
N ARG A 285 -15.85 -19.42 6.64
CA ARG A 285 -14.69 -19.16 7.50
C ARG A 285 -15.05 -18.43 8.80
N GLY A 286 -16.34 -18.32 9.12
CA GLY A 286 -16.83 -17.80 10.39
C GLY A 286 -17.29 -16.34 10.38
N ALA A 287 -17.43 -15.70 9.21
CA ALA A 287 -18.07 -14.39 9.14
C ALA A 287 -19.57 -14.48 9.48
N SER A 288 -20.07 -13.53 10.27
CA SER A 288 -21.50 -13.45 10.58
C SER A 288 -22.29 -12.97 9.36
N ILE A 289 -23.29 -13.76 8.96
CA ILE A 289 -24.13 -13.48 7.79
C ILE A 289 -24.82 -12.10 7.88
N ASN A 290 -25.27 -11.69 9.08
CA ASN A 290 -26.02 -10.45 9.28
C ASN A 290 -25.12 -9.19 9.37
N GLN A 291 -23.80 -9.37 9.44
CA GLN A 291 -22.84 -8.26 9.57
C GLN A 291 -21.86 -8.19 8.41
N TYR A 292 -21.94 -9.14 7.48
CA TYR A 292 -21.03 -9.19 6.35
C TYR A 292 -21.25 -7.97 5.44
N LYS A 293 -20.13 -7.31 5.14
CA LYS A 293 -20.02 -6.30 4.09
C LYS A 293 -18.84 -6.69 3.23
N VAL A 294 -18.96 -6.50 1.92
CA VAL A 294 -17.85 -6.76 1.00
C VAL A 294 -16.64 -5.90 1.42
N PRO A 295 -15.47 -6.52 1.67
CA PRO A 295 -14.28 -5.75 2.01
C PRO A 295 -13.86 -4.90 0.82
N ARG A 296 -13.55 -3.61 1.04
CA ARG A 296 -13.14 -2.70 -0.04
C ARG A 296 -11.72 -2.93 -0.53
N CYS A 297 -10.91 -3.71 0.20
CA CYS A 297 -9.61 -4.21 -0.23
C CYS A 297 -9.38 -5.62 0.29
N VAL A 298 -8.76 -6.47 -0.54
CA VAL A 298 -8.45 -7.87 -0.23
C VAL A 298 -6.96 -8.13 -0.45
N ASN A 299 -6.35 -8.89 0.46
CA ASN A 299 -4.94 -9.30 0.36
C ASN A 299 -4.74 -10.77 0.78
N PHE A 300 -5.79 -11.58 0.64
CA PHE A 300 -5.76 -13.00 0.99
C PHE A 300 -5.80 -13.86 -0.27
N THR A 301 -4.75 -14.62 -0.52
CA THR A 301 -4.51 -15.31 -1.80
C THR A 301 -5.69 -16.15 -2.27
N PRO A 302 -6.34 -17.01 -1.44
CA PRO A 302 -7.51 -17.77 -1.89
C PRO A 302 -8.71 -16.91 -2.33
N ILE A 303 -8.90 -15.73 -1.72
CA ILE A 303 -9.96 -14.79 -2.16
C ILE A 303 -9.59 -14.17 -3.51
N MET A 304 -8.32 -13.83 -3.70
CA MET A 304 -7.84 -13.30 -4.98
C MET A 304 -7.95 -14.35 -6.10
N GLU A 305 -7.59 -15.60 -5.84
CA GLU A 305 -7.75 -16.71 -6.79
C GLU A 305 -9.22 -16.94 -7.16
N LEU A 306 -10.13 -16.85 -6.19
CA LEU A 306 -11.57 -16.91 -6.44
C LEU A 306 -12.02 -15.78 -7.38
N LEU A 307 -11.67 -14.53 -7.06
CA LEU A 307 -12.00 -13.36 -7.90
C LEU A 307 -11.41 -13.48 -9.31
N ASP A 308 -10.12 -13.82 -9.41
CA ASP A 308 -9.41 -14.01 -10.68
C ASP A 308 -10.05 -15.11 -11.55
N SER A 309 -10.50 -16.21 -10.94
CA SER A 309 -11.17 -17.30 -11.66
C SER A 309 -12.54 -16.91 -12.26
N ARG A 310 -13.11 -15.78 -11.82
CA ARG A 310 -14.41 -15.26 -12.26
C ARG A 310 -14.28 -14.04 -13.16
N VAL A 311 -13.06 -13.62 -13.50
CA VAL A 311 -12.83 -12.48 -14.41
C VAL A 311 -13.33 -12.80 -15.81
N VAL A 312 -14.09 -11.87 -16.36
CA VAL A 312 -14.64 -11.89 -17.73
C VAL A 312 -13.78 -11.05 -18.67
N SER A 313 -13.31 -9.90 -18.20
CA SER A 313 -12.46 -8.99 -18.99
C SER A 313 -11.60 -8.10 -18.09
N THR A 314 -10.49 -7.60 -18.64
CA THR A 314 -9.49 -6.77 -17.94
C THR A 314 -9.20 -5.53 -18.75
N HIS A 315 -9.21 -4.36 -18.10
CA HIS A 315 -9.10 -3.06 -18.76
C HIS A 315 -8.08 -2.20 -18.03
N PHE A 316 -7.19 -1.54 -18.77
CA PHE A 316 -6.18 -0.65 -18.20
C PHE A 316 -6.47 0.81 -18.59
N SER A 317 -6.11 1.74 -17.71
CA SER A 317 -6.15 3.17 -18.02
C SER A 317 -5.36 3.48 -19.32
N PRO A 318 -5.99 4.11 -20.33
CA PRO A 318 -5.40 4.32 -21.65
C PRO A 318 -4.44 5.53 -21.68
N ALA A 319 -4.47 6.37 -20.65
CA ALA A 319 -3.66 7.58 -20.55
C ALA A 319 -3.21 7.80 -19.11
N LEU A 320 -2.31 8.76 -18.92
CA LEU A 320 -1.93 9.22 -17.58
C LEU A 320 -3.00 10.20 -17.05
N PRO A 321 -3.30 10.18 -15.74
CA PRO A 321 -4.14 11.20 -15.14
C PRO A 321 -3.45 12.57 -15.18
N HIS A 322 -4.21 13.65 -15.08
CA HIS A 322 -3.66 14.98 -15.02
C HIS A 322 -2.95 15.23 -13.69
N TRP A 323 -1.71 15.72 -13.75
CA TRP A 323 -0.97 16.15 -12.57
C TRP A 323 -0.05 17.33 -12.89
N THR A 324 0.03 18.28 -11.95
CA THR A 324 0.99 19.38 -11.96
C THR A 324 1.52 19.61 -10.54
N PRO A 325 2.74 20.14 -10.37
CA PRO A 325 3.30 20.44 -9.05
C PRO A 325 2.58 21.60 -8.32
N GLU A 326 1.72 22.35 -9.01
CA GLU A 326 0.97 23.45 -8.42
C GLU A 326 -0.18 22.94 -7.54
N ARG A 327 -0.18 23.30 -6.26
CA ARG A 327 -1.37 23.12 -5.43
C ARG A 327 -2.44 24.11 -5.90
N ARG A 328 -3.56 23.61 -6.43
CA ARG A 328 -4.78 24.43 -6.59
C ARG A 328 -5.12 25.01 -5.22
N ARG A 329 -4.95 26.32 -5.08
CA ARG A 329 -5.20 27.07 -3.83
C ARG A 329 -6.68 27.08 -3.49
#